data_AF-X8IUN5-F1
#
_entry.id   AF-X8IUN5-F1
#
_cell.length_a   1.000
_cell.length_b   1.000
_cell.length_c   1.000
_cell.angle_alpha   90.00
_cell.angle_beta   90.00
_cell.angle_gamma   90.00
#
_symmetry.space_group_name_H-M   'P 1'
#
loop_
_entity.id
_entity.type
_entity.pdbx_description
1 polymer ?
#
loop_
_entity_poly.entity_id
_entity_poly.type
_entity_poly.pdbx_seq_one_letter_code
_entity_poly.pdbx_strand_id
1 'polypeptide(L)' 'MKTTVNSIRAFEAGDKVCLQTVYSFAGVGEQAAFDIFRFNVDDKLAKHWAVMETIAAKAIWQNQNGEF' A
#
# COMPACT_ATOMS: atom_id res chain seq x y z
N MET A 1 20.36 1.24 3.74
CA MET A 1 19.24 1.17 2.77
C MET A 1 18.21 2.23 3.15
N LYS A 2 17.63 2.96 2.20
CA LYS A 2 16.72 4.09 2.49
C LYS A 2 15.28 3.59 2.66
N THR A 3 14.64 4.00 3.75
CA THR A 3 13.19 3.80 3.92
C THR A 3 12.43 4.80 3.06
N THR A 4 11.54 4.34 2.20
CA THR A 4 10.71 5.19 1.33
C THR A 4 9.27 4.74 1.32
N VAL A 5 8.40 5.69 1.01
CA VAL A 5 6.96 5.47 0.79
C VAL A 5 6.56 6.26 -0.45
N ASN A 6 5.82 5.63 -1.36
CA ASN A 6 5.24 6.25 -2.54
C ASN A 6 3.76 5.86 -2.66
N SER A 7 2.86 6.76 -2.31
CA SER A 7 1.42 6.55 -2.47
C SER A 7 1.04 6.73 -3.94
N ILE A 8 0.52 5.66 -4.55
CA ILE A 8 0.16 5.62 -5.97
C ILE A 8 -1.22 6.23 -6.20
N ARG A 9 -2.19 5.86 -5.35
CA ARG A 9 -3.58 6.32 -5.43
C ARG A 9 -4.28 6.12 -4.10
N ALA A 10 -5.36 6.88 -3.91
CA ALA A 10 -6.25 6.80 -2.76
C ALA A 10 -7.70 6.64 -3.24
N PHE A 11 -8.48 5.88 -2.49
CA PHE A 11 -9.91 5.70 -2.69
C PHE A 11 -10.64 5.96 -1.38
N GLU A 12 -11.83 6.55 -1.47
CA GLU A 12 -12.70 6.77 -0.32
C GLU A 12 -14.03 6.02 -0.53
N ALA A 13 -14.53 5.40 0.53
CA ALA A 13 -15.82 4.72 0.54
C ALA A 13 -16.49 4.88 1.92
N GLY A 14 -17.19 6.00 2.11
CA GLY A 14 -17.83 6.34 3.38
C GLY A 14 -16.80 6.58 4.47
N ASP A 15 -16.93 5.90 5.61
CA ASP A 15 -16.01 6.02 6.75
C ASP A 15 -14.65 5.33 6.53
N LYS A 16 -14.26 5.03 5.29
CA LYS A 16 -13.04 4.30 4.95
C LYS A 16 -12.25 4.97 3.84
N VAL A 17 -10.93 4.93 3.98
CA VAL A 17 -9.95 5.32 2.97
C VAL A 17 -9.04 4.13 2.68
N CYS A 18 -8.83 3.82 1.40
CA CYS A 18 -7.86 2.83 0.96
C CYS A 18 -6.70 3.52 0.23
N LEU A 19 -5.46 3.19 0.59
CA LEU A 19 -4.26 3.64 -0.10
C LEU A 19 -3.59 2.46 -0.79
N GLN A 20 -3.18 2.67 -2.03
CA GLN A 20 -2.26 1.78 -2.73
C GLN A 20 -0.87 2.41 -2.73
N THR A 21 0.12 1.71 -2.19
CA THR A 21 1.42 2.29 -1.85
C THR A 21 2.57 1.35 -2.23
N VAL A 22 3.70 1.91 -2.67
CA VAL A 22 4.99 1.20 -2.72
C VAL A 22 5.81 1.60 -1.49
N TYR A 23 6.15 0.63 -0.65
CA TYR A 23 7.04 0.83 0.50
C TYR A 23 8.41 0.19 0.24
N SER A 24 9.49 0.86 0.65
CA SER A 24 10.78 0.20 0.92
C SER A 24 11.07 0.40 2.39
N PHE A 25 11.09 -0.68 3.17
CA PHE A 25 11.28 -0.65 4.61
C PHE A 25 12.15 -1.83 5.05
N ALA A 26 12.89 -1.68 6.15
CA ALA A 26 13.66 -2.75 6.82
C ALA A 26 14.60 -3.61 5.95
N GLY A 27 15.01 -3.13 4.79
CA GLY A 27 15.93 -3.88 3.94
C GLY A 27 15.27 -4.95 3.06
N VAL A 28 13.94 -5.10 3.08
CA VAL A 28 13.24 -6.22 2.39
C VAL A 28 12.92 -5.95 0.91
N GLY A 29 13.36 -4.81 0.37
CA GLY A 29 13.05 -4.38 -0.99
C GLY A 29 11.72 -3.63 -1.09
N GLU A 30 11.27 -3.39 -2.32
CA GLU A 30 9.99 -2.73 -2.59
C GLU A 30 8.81 -3.68 -2.36
N GLN A 31 7.79 -3.16 -1.69
CA GLN A 31 6.58 -3.87 -1.29
C GLN A 31 5.38 -3.11 -1.86
N ALA A 32 4.51 -3.80 -2.58
CA ALA A 32 3.20 -3.29 -2.93
C ALA A 32 2.28 -3.48 -1.72
N ALA A 33 1.54 -2.45 -1.34
CA ALA A 33 0.67 -2.49 -0.19
C ALA A 33 -0.69 -1.88 -0.48
N PHE A 34 -1.71 -2.45 0.17
CA PHE A 34 -3.01 -1.82 0.35
C PHE A 34 -3.25 -1.59 1.83
N ASP A 35 -3.34 -0.33 2.21
CA ASP A 35 -3.74 0.11 3.54
C ASP A 35 -5.21 0.49 3.51
N ILE A 36 -6.00 0.05 4.49
CA ILE A 36 -7.38 0.49 4.69
C ILE A 36 -7.49 1.11 6.07
N PHE A 37 -7.94 2.35 6.10
CA PHE A 37 -8.19 3.12 7.31
C PHE A 37 -9.70 3.30 7.47
N ARG A 38 -10.24 2.99 8.65
CA ARG A 38 -11.62 3.33 9.02
C ARG A 38 -11.61 4.44 10.05
N PHE A 39 -12.43 5.46 9.85
CA PHE A 39 -12.63 6.57 10.77
C PHE A 39 -13.92 6.35 11.60
N ASN A 40 -13.93 6.82 12.85
CA ASN A 40 -15.15 6.84 13.66
C ASN A 40 -15.96 8.12 13.41
N VAL A 41 -17.07 8.27 14.14
CA VAL A 41 -17.97 9.43 14.05
C VAL A 41 -17.33 10.76 14.47
N ASP A 42 -16.17 10.72 15.17
CA ASP A 42 -15.41 11.90 15.58
C ASP A 42 -14.23 12.18 14.62
N ASP A 43 -14.26 11.60 13.40
CA ASP A 43 -13.22 11.69 12.37
C ASP A 43 -11.83 11.22 12.83
N LYS A 44 -11.77 10.35 13.84
CA LYS A 44 -10.54 9.75 14.33
C LYS A 44 -10.32 8.39 13.70
N LEU A 45 -9.06 8.05 13.44
CA LEU A 45 -8.69 6.72 12.98
C LEU A 45 -9.09 5.68 14.03
N ALA A 46 -10.06 4.84 13.69
CA ALA A 46 -10.60 3.81 14.56
C ALA A 46 -9.96 2.45 14.33
N LYS A 47 -9.62 2.14 13.07
CA LYS A 47 -9.00 0.87 12.70
C LYS A 47 -8.17 1.00 11.43
N HIS A 48 -7.09 0.21 11.38
CA HIS A 48 -6.23 0.05 10.23
C HIS A 48 -6.09 -1.43 9.90
N TRP A 49 -6.10 -1.76 8.61
CA TRP A 49 -5.71 -3.05 8.07
C TRP A 49 -4.70 -2.81 6.96
N ALA A 50 -3.73 -3.72 6.84
CA ALA A 50 -2.78 -3.70 5.74
C ALA A 50 -2.59 -5.09 5.18
N VAL A 51 -2.35 -5.16 3.88
CA VAL A 51 -1.69 -6.29 3.22
C VAL A 51 -0.50 -5.75 2.46
N MET A 52 0.62 -6.47 2.51
CA MET A 52 1.84 -6.13 1.79
C MET A 52 2.37 -7.37 1.10
N GLU A 53 2.90 -7.19 -0.10
CA GLU A 53 3.54 -8.24 -0.88
C GLU A 53 4.80 -7.71 -1.56
N THR A 54 5.85 -8.52 -1.58
CA THR A 54 7.10 -8.19 -2.27
C THR A 54 6.84 -8.04 -3.75
N ILE A 55 7.23 -6.90 -4.32
CA ILE A 55 7.18 -6.72 -5.77
C ILE A 55 8.21 -7.66 -6.40
N ALA A 56 7.75 -8.57 -7.25
CA ALA A 56 8.62 -9.52 -7.92
C ALA A 56 9.67 -8.80 -8.78
N ALA A 57 10.85 -9.39 -8.94
CA ALA A 57 11.84 -8.84 -9.87
C ALA A 57 11.27 -8.85 -11.29
N LYS A 58 11.46 -7.76 -12.04
CA LYS A 58 10.92 -7.61 -13.41
C LYS A 58 11.26 -8.76 -14.35
N ALA A 59 12.40 -9.41 -14.17
CA ALA A 59 12.86 -10.55 -14.95
C ALA A 59 11.96 -11.79 -14.85
N ILE A 60 11.13 -11.90 -13.80
CA ILE A 60 10.24 -13.05 -13.56
C ILE A 60 8.75 -12.69 -13.68
N TRP A 61 8.42 -11.46 -14.07
CA TRP A 61 7.03 -11.04 -14.24
C TRP A 61 6.33 -11.91 -15.28
N GLN A 62 5.12 -12.34 -14.95
CA GLN A 62 4.23 -13.10 -15.83
C GLN A 62 3.20 -12.19 -16.53
N ASN A 63 3.26 -10.89 -16.26
CA ASN A 63 2.33 -9.89 -16.79
C ASN A 63 3.11 -8.69 -17.37
N GLN A 64 2.46 -7.92 -18.24
CA GLN A 64 3.05 -6.75 -18.91
C GLN A 64 2.42 -5.41 -18.47
N ASN A 65 1.40 -5.44 -17.63
CA ASN A 65 0.68 -4.27 -17.14
C ASN A 65 1.44 -3.48 -16.06
N GLY A 66 2.56 -4.01 -15.56
CA GLY A 66 3.34 -3.36 -14.52
C GLY A 66 2.98 -3.86 -13.13
N GLU A 67 3.42 -3.13 -12.12
CA GLU A 67 3.18 -3.48 -10.71
C GLU A 67 1.72 -3.29 -10.29
N PHE A 68 0.93 -2.48 -11.02
CA PHE A 68 -0.42 -2.02 -10.64
C PHE A 68 -1.38 -1.81 -11.80
#